data_AF-A0A6P0V3K6-F1
#
_entry.id   AF-A0A6P0V3K6-F1
#
_cell.length_a   1.000
_cell.length_b   1.000
_cell.length_c   1.000
_cell.angle_alpha   90.00
_cell.angle_beta   90.00
_cell.angle_gamma   90.00
#
_symmetry.space_group_name_H-M   'P 1'
#
loop_
_entity.id
_entity.type
_entity.pdbx_description
1 polymer ?
#
loop_
_entity_poly.entity_id
_entity_poly.type
_entity_poly.pdbx_seq_one_letter_code
_entity_poly.pdbx_strand_id
1 'polypeptide(L)'
;MTISSLFRFCASQLAIAGILAMVIPPKPAVSSNEFNTCAAELLRANISRNLAADVCAEALYPEDLSLCVLTIKAQTPIVADEALYGCQRVRRPLELASCIVEINHHTSNPEVLLAFDRCRRSLLPLRFSECVIGLSQEIDFSSTQAIETCITAED
;
A
#
# COMPACT_ATOMS: atom_id res chain seq x y z
N MET A 1 -75.61 -18.75 48.66
CA MET A 1 -75.61 -17.39 49.25
C MET A 1 -74.38 -17.28 50.14
N THR A 2 -73.82 -16.06 50.25
CA THR A 2 -72.67 -15.59 51.06
C THR A 2 -71.23 -15.81 50.55
N ILE A 3 -70.78 -14.77 49.84
CA ILE A 3 -69.48 -14.08 49.81
C ILE A 3 -68.68 -14.11 51.13
N SER A 4 -67.37 -14.43 51.08
CA SER A 4 -66.27 -13.53 51.51
C SER A 4 -64.93 -14.24 51.73
N SER A 5 -63.90 -13.61 51.13
CA SER A 5 -62.55 -13.41 51.68
C SER A 5 -61.70 -14.64 52.03
N LEU A 6 -60.71 -14.92 51.16
CA LEU A 6 -59.36 -15.23 51.65
C LEU A 6 -58.31 -14.53 50.77
N PHE A 7 -57.76 -13.51 51.41
CA PHE A 7 -56.60 -12.71 51.04
C PHE A 7 -55.35 -13.55 50.76
N ARG A 8 -54.48 -13.01 49.88
CA ARG A 8 -53.01 -13.16 49.87
C ARG A 8 -52.48 -14.60 49.84
N PHE A 9 -51.82 -14.99 48.75
CA PHE A 9 -50.47 -15.57 48.82
C PHE A 9 -49.82 -15.64 47.42
N CYS A 10 -48.57 -15.18 47.36
CA CYS A 10 -47.55 -15.45 46.35
C CYS A 10 -47.82 -15.04 44.89
N ALA A 11 -47.57 -13.76 44.61
CA ALA A 11 -46.98 -13.36 43.34
C ALA A 11 -45.58 -13.99 43.22
N SER A 12 -45.52 -15.15 42.58
CA SER A 12 -44.31 -15.84 42.15
C SER A 12 -44.77 -16.51 40.85
N GLN A 13 -44.34 -16.10 39.66
CA GLN A 13 -43.00 -16.40 39.17
C GLN A 13 -42.52 -15.35 38.15
N LEU A 14 -41.36 -14.78 38.42
CA LEU A 14 -40.50 -14.17 37.40
C LEU A 14 -39.91 -15.31 36.57
N ALA A 15 -40.49 -15.58 35.41
CA ALA A 15 -39.85 -16.42 34.40
C ALA A 15 -38.71 -15.61 33.75
N ILE A 16 -37.52 -15.65 34.36
CA ILE A 16 -36.29 -15.14 33.74
C ILE A 16 -35.91 -16.13 32.65
N ALA A 17 -36.37 -15.89 31.42
CA ALA A 17 -35.86 -16.57 30.24
C ALA A 17 -34.39 -16.15 30.04
N GLY A 18 -33.47 -17.07 30.36
CA GLY A 18 -32.04 -16.86 30.23
C GLY A 18 -31.63 -16.65 28.78
N ILE A 19 -31.07 -15.49 28.48
CA ILE A 19 -30.34 -15.24 27.24
C ILE A 19 -28.95 -15.85 27.40
N LEU A 20 -28.75 -17.05 26.85
CA LEU A 20 -27.42 -17.59 26.61
C LEU A 20 -26.80 -16.83 25.42
N ALA A 21 -26.12 -15.72 25.72
CA ALA A 21 -25.25 -15.08 24.75
C ALA A 21 -24.06 -16.02 24.49
N MET A 22 -23.99 -16.58 23.28
CA MET A 22 -22.81 -17.31 22.80
C MET A 22 -21.65 -16.32 22.74
N VAL A 23 -20.74 -16.39 23.73
CA VAL A 23 -19.45 -15.71 23.69
C VAL A 23 -18.58 -16.46 22.68
N ILE A 24 -18.62 -16.02 21.42
CA ILE A 24 -17.61 -16.44 20.44
C ILE A 24 -16.34 -15.66 20.81
N PRO A 25 -15.26 -16.31 21.25
CA PRO A 25 -14.00 -15.60 21.47
C PRO A 25 -13.55 -15.02 20.12
N PRO A 26 -13.18 -13.73 20.06
CA PRO A 26 -12.60 -13.19 18.84
C PRO A 26 -11.33 -13.97 18.52
N LYS A 27 -11.25 -14.55 17.32
CA LYS A 27 -9.98 -15.09 16.82
C LYS A 27 -9.02 -13.91 16.69
N PRO A 28 -7.79 -14.00 17.22
CA PRO A 28 -6.79 -12.97 16.95
C PRO A 28 -6.59 -12.90 15.43
N ALA A 29 -6.57 -11.69 14.88
CA ALA A 29 -6.09 -11.49 13.52
C ALA A 29 -4.64 -11.99 13.47
N VAL A 30 -4.36 -12.99 12.62
CA VAL A 30 -2.99 -13.39 12.32
C VAL A 30 -2.40 -12.24 11.50
N SER A 31 -1.74 -11.30 12.16
CA SER A 31 -0.88 -10.33 11.50
C SER A 31 0.29 -11.12 10.90
N SER A 32 0.36 -11.16 9.57
CA SER A 32 1.54 -11.65 8.87
C SER A 32 2.73 -10.81 9.33
N ASN A 33 3.84 -11.46 9.65
CA ASN A 33 5.08 -10.75 9.94
C ASN A 33 5.54 -10.01 8.66
N GLU A 34 5.76 -8.70 8.73
CA GLU A 34 6.14 -7.85 7.58
C GLU A 34 7.39 -8.36 6.83
N PHE A 35 8.34 -8.97 7.53
CA PHE A 35 9.53 -9.59 6.92
C PHE A 35 9.17 -10.86 6.13
N ASN A 36 8.18 -11.63 6.59
CA ASN A 36 7.67 -12.79 5.85
C ASN A 36 6.97 -12.33 4.56
N THR A 37 6.11 -11.32 4.66
CA THR A 37 5.44 -10.71 3.50
C THR A 37 6.49 -10.22 2.50
N CYS A 38 7.45 -9.41 2.96
CA CYS A 38 8.52 -8.86 2.12
C CYS A 38 9.30 -9.95 1.38
N ALA A 39 9.82 -10.95 2.11
CA ALA A 39 10.61 -12.01 1.51
C ALA A 39 9.77 -12.83 0.50
N ALA A 40 8.54 -13.19 0.84
CA ALA A 40 7.67 -13.96 -0.05
C ALA A 40 7.35 -13.20 -1.34
N GLU A 41 7.10 -11.89 -1.24
CA GLU A 41 6.80 -11.03 -2.38
C GLU A 41 8.00 -10.81 -3.29
N LEU A 42 9.19 -10.53 -2.74
CA LEU A 42 10.40 -10.39 -3.53
C LEU A 42 10.77 -11.70 -4.25
N LEU A 43 10.56 -12.85 -3.60
CA LEU A 43 10.75 -14.16 -4.25
C LEU A 43 9.77 -14.38 -5.42
N ARG A 44 8.49 -14.00 -5.27
CA ARG A 44 7.52 -14.01 -6.39
C ARG A 44 7.91 -13.03 -7.49
N ALA A 45 8.63 -11.96 -7.14
CA ALA A 45 9.18 -11.02 -8.09
C ALA A 45 10.42 -11.58 -8.84
N ASN A 46 10.88 -12.80 -8.55
CA ASN A 46 12.13 -13.42 -9.03
C ASN A 46 13.41 -12.78 -8.49
N ILE A 47 13.34 -12.05 -7.37
CA ILE A 47 14.53 -11.58 -6.65
C ILE A 47 15.19 -12.77 -5.95
N SER A 48 16.52 -12.81 -5.94
CA SER A 48 17.26 -13.90 -5.31
C SER A 48 17.01 -14.00 -3.80
N ARG A 49 17.07 -15.21 -3.23
CA ARG A 49 16.87 -15.43 -1.78
C ARG A 49 17.79 -14.59 -0.90
N ASN A 50 19.07 -14.49 -1.26
CA ASN A 50 20.05 -13.75 -0.47
C ASN A 50 19.73 -12.25 -0.53
N LEU A 51 19.53 -11.71 -1.73
CA LEU A 51 19.20 -10.29 -1.89
C LEU A 51 17.88 -9.95 -1.18
N ALA A 52 16.85 -10.77 -1.31
CA ALA A 52 15.58 -10.56 -0.61
C ALA A 52 15.75 -10.57 0.92
N ALA A 53 16.55 -11.49 1.45
CA ALA A 53 16.84 -11.55 2.89
C ALA A 53 17.55 -10.28 3.36
N ASP A 54 18.59 -9.84 2.64
CA ASP A 54 19.39 -8.67 2.99
C ASP A 54 18.53 -7.40 2.99
N VAL A 55 17.82 -7.12 1.88
CA VAL A 55 17.05 -5.88 1.73
C VAL A 55 15.83 -5.82 2.65
N CYS A 56 15.14 -6.95 2.88
CA CYS A 56 14.01 -6.97 3.81
C CYS A 56 14.48 -6.77 5.26
N ALA A 57 15.68 -7.24 5.62
CA ALA A 57 16.25 -7.04 6.95
C ALA A 57 16.72 -5.59 7.17
N GLU A 58 17.17 -4.91 6.12
CA GLU A 58 17.62 -3.51 6.16
C GLU A 58 16.48 -2.49 6.03
N ALA A 59 15.33 -2.90 5.48
CA ALA A 59 14.20 -2.02 5.23
C ALA A 59 13.59 -1.48 6.53
N LEU A 60 13.35 -0.16 6.58
CA LEU A 60 12.60 0.46 7.67
C LEU A 60 11.12 0.02 7.68
N TYR A 61 10.57 -0.22 6.48
CA TYR A 61 9.20 -0.70 6.25
C TYR A 61 9.24 -1.83 5.21
N PRO A 62 9.46 -3.10 5.63
CA PRO A 62 9.65 -4.23 4.71
C PRO A 62 8.47 -4.47 3.76
N GLU A 63 7.23 -4.33 4.25
CA GLU A 63 6.04 -4.50 3.42
C GLU A 63 5.92 -3.41 2.34
N ASP A 64 6.19 -2.15 2.68
CA ASP A 64 6.19 -1.05 1.71
C ASP A 64 7.27 -1.23 0.64
N LEU A 65 8.45 -1.76 1.04
CA LEU A 65 9.53 -2.06 0.11
C LEU A 65 9.09 -3.08 -0.94
N SER A 66 8.55 -4.22 -0.52
CA SER A 66 8.13 -5.27 -1.45
C SER A 66 6.92 -4.87 -2.29
N LEU A 67 5.97 -4.13 -1.70
CA LEU A 67 4.82 -3.58 -2.42
C LEU A 67 5.26 -2.59 -3.50
N CYS A 68 6.24 -1.72 -3.22
CA CYS A 68 6.84 -0.82 -4.21
C CYS A 68 7.37 -1.60 -5.42
N VAL A 69 8.18 -2.65 -5.17
CA VAL A 69 8.77 -3.48 -6.24
C VAL A 69 7.71 -4.17 -7.08
N LEU A 70 6.74 -4.82 -6.42
CA LEU A 70 5.67 -5.54 -7.12
C LEU A 70 4.79 -4.60 -7.95
N THR A 71 4.47 -3.43 -7.39
CA THR A 71 3.66 -2.42 -8.08
C THR A 71 4.35 -1.93 -9.35
N ILE A 72 5.63 -1.56 -9.25
CA ILE A 72 6.40 -1.09 -10.40
C ILE A 72 6.55 -2.20 -11.45
N LYS A 73 6.92 -3.42 -11.05
CA LYS A 73 7.08 -4.56 -11.96
C LYS A 73 5.78 -4.90 -12.70
N ALA A 74 4.64 -4.81 -12.02
CA ALA A 74 3.35 -5.18 -12.57
C ALA A 74 2.79 -4.13 -13.54
N GLN A 75 3.13 -2.85 -13.32
CA GLN A 75 2.46 -1.73 -13.98
C GLN A 75 3.36 -0.91 -14.90
N THR A 76 4.65 -1.24 -14.98
CA THR A 76 5.61 -0.56 -15.85
C THR A 76 6.52 -1.59 -16.54
N PRO A 77 7.26 -1.20 -17.59
CA PRO A 77 8.30 -2.04 -18.20
C PRO A 77 9.55 -2.28 -17.31
N ILE A 78 9.63 -1.70 -16.12
CA ILE A 78 10.80 -1.80 -15.24
C ILE A 78 10.87 -3.20 -14.62
N VAL A 79 12.03 -3.84 -14.75
CA VAL A 79 12.27 -5.18 -14.18
C VAL A 79 12.41 -5.15 -12.66
N ALA A 80 12.16 -6.29 -12.01
CA ALA A 80 12.11 -6.40 -10.55
C ALA A 80 13.40 -5.91 -9.85
N ASP A 81 14.57 -6.27 -10.36
CA ASP A 81 15.85 -5.86 -9.77
C ASP A 81 16.08 -4.35 -9.83
N GLU A 82 15.69 -3.70 -10.94
CA GLU A 82 15.78 -2.25 -11.11
C GLU A 82 14.78 -1.53 -10.19
N ALA A 83 13.55 -2.05 -10.11
CA ALA A 83 12.54 -1.55 -9.19
C ALA A 83 13.03 -1.65 -7.73
N LEU A 84 13.60 -2.80 -7.34
CA LEU A 84 14.17 -3.01 -6.00
C LEU A 84 15.31 -2.02 -5.72
N TYR A 85 16.20 -1.82 -6.69
CA TYR A 85 17.28 -0.85 -6.56
C TYR A 85 16.78 0.57 -6.25
N GLY A 86 15.69 1.01 -6.89
CA GLY A 86 15.08 2.30 -6.57
C GLY A 86 14.32 2.31 -5.24
N CYS A 87 13.45 1.32 -5.01
CA CYS A 87 12.60 1.24 -3.82
C CYS A 87 13.40 1.20 -2.50
N GLN A 88 14.54 0.49 -2.46
CA GLN A 88 15.38 0.40 -1.25
C GLN A 88 16.16 1.68 -0.95
N ARG A 89 16.25 2.62 -1.89
CA ARG A 89 17.05 3.85 -1.79
C ARG A 89 16.23 5.09 -1.48
N VAL A 90 14.94 4.93 -1.20
CA VAL A 90 14.03 6.01 -0.86
C VAL A 90 13.41 5.79 0.52
N ARG A 91 13.04 6.89 1.17
CA ARG A 91 12.31 6.82 2.46
C ARG A 91 10.81 6.59 2.30
N ARG A 92 10.27 6.77 1.08
CA ARG A 92 8.84 6.69 0.76
C ARG A 92 8.64 5.79 -0.48
N PRO A 93 8.79 4.45 -0.33
CA PRO A 93 8.72 3.52 -1.45
C PRO A 93 7.41 3.62 -2.23
N LEU A 94 6.28 3.76 -1.53
CA LEU A 94 4.97 3.83 -2.17
C LEU A 94 4.77 5.11 -2.99
N GLU A 95 5.34 6.24 -2.57
CA GLU A 95 5.30 7.48 -3.38
C GLU A 95 6.15 7.37 -4.65
N LEU A 96 7.32 6.71 -4.57
CA LEU A 96 8.13 6.38 -5.76
C LEU A 96 7.33 5.52 -6.74
N ALA A 97 6.70 4.44 -6.24
CA ALA A 97 5.90 3.54 -7.06
C ALA A 97 4.74 4.26 -7.74
N SER A 98 3.94 5.03 -6.98
CA SER A 98 2.86 5.84 -7.54
C SER A 98 3.37 6.82 -8.59
N CYS A 99 4.46 7.54 -8.31
CA CYS A 99 5.02 8.53 -9.23
C CYS A 99 5.34 7.92 -10.62
N ILE A 100 6.07 6.80 -10.66
CA ILE A 100 6.47 6.20 -11.93
C ILE A 100 5.29 5.50 -12.63
N VAL A 101 4.39 4.88 -11.88
CA VAL A 101 3.20 4.21 -12.43
C VAL A 101 2.27 5.23 -13.09
N GLU A 102 2.03 6.36 -12.43
CA GLU A 102 1.19 7.42 -12.98
C GLU A 102 1.78 8.03 -14.25
N ILE A 103 3.09 8.31 -14.28
CA ILE A 103 3.77 8.80 -15.49
C ILE A 103 3.67 7.76 -16.61
N ASN A 104 3.92 6.49 -16.32
CA ASN A 104 3.89 5.41 -17.30
C ASN A 104 2.51 5.23 -17.94
N HIS A 105 1.43 5.36 -17.16
CA HIS A 105 0.06 5.18 -17.67
C HIS A 105 -0.49 6.40 -18.40
N HIS A 106 -0.09 7.61 -18.00
CA HIS A 106 -0.75 8.85 -18.45
C HIS A 106 0.10 9.71 -19.39
N THR A 107 1.35 9.33 -19.66
CA THR A 107 2.23 10.04 -20.60
C THR A 107 2.40 9.22 -21.88
N SER A 108 2.29 9.86 -23.04
CA SER A 108 2.57 9.21 -24.33
C SER A 108 4.08 9.02 -24.52
N ASN A 109 4.50 7.79 -24.86
CA ASN A 109 5.92 7.41 -25.01
C ASN A 109 6.79 7.87 -23.82
N PRO A 110 6.50 7.39 -22.60
CA PRO A 110 7.23 7.82 -21.42
C PRO A 110 8.69 7.33 -21.50
N GLU A 111 9.63 8.22 -21.19
CA GLU A 111 11.03 7.82 -20.91
C GLU A 111 11.10 7.17 -19.52
N VAL A 112 10.57 5.94 -19.40
CA VAL A 112 10.26 5.27 -18.12
C VAL A 112 11.46 5.22 -17.17
N LEU A 113 12.66 4.88 -17.65
CA LEU A 113 13.85 4.80 -16.78
C LEU A 113 14.33 6.18 -16.31
N LEU A 114 14.20 7.20 -17.16
CA LEU A 114 14.50 8.58 -16.77
C LEU A 114 13.49 9.07 -15.73
N ALA A 115 12.20 8.86 -15.98
CA ALA A 115 11.12 9.20 -15.05
C ALA A 115 11.32 8.48 -13.70
N PHE A 116 11.71 7.22 -13.70
CA PHE A 116 11.98 6.45 -12.48
C PHE A 116 13.13 7.03 -11.66
N ASP A 117 14.27 7.37 -12.29
CA ASP A 117 15.37 8.03 -11.59
C ASP A 117 14.95 9.39 -11.02
N ARG A 118 14.14 10.16 -11.75
CA ARG A 118 13.67 11.48 -11.31
C ARG A 118 12.63 11.39 -10.20
N CYS A 119 11.67 10.46 -10.26
CA CYS A 119 10.77 10.15 -9.14
C CYS A 119 11.55 9.78 -7.87
N ARG A 120 12.64 9.01 -8.00
CA ARG A 120 13.49 8.61 -6.87
C ARG A 120 14.25 9.78 -6.25
N ARG A 121 14.61 10.78 -7.05
CA ARG A 121 15.38 11.96 -6.62
C ARG A 121 14.50 13.13 -6.17
N SER A 122 13.25 13.17 -6.63
CA SER A 122 12.26 14.18 -6.27
C SER A 122 12.03 14.25 -4.76
N LEU A 123 11.87 15.47 -4.24
CA LEU A 123 11.48 15.71 -2.85
C LEU A 123 9.97 15.50 -2.64
N LEU A 124 9.19 15.59 -3.72
CA LEU A 124 7.73 15.50 -3.75
C LEU A 124 7.25 14.64 -4.94
N PRO A 125 7.51 13.32 -4.96
CA PRO A 125 7.30 12.46 -6.12
C PRO A 125 5.90 12.56 -6.75
N LEU A 126 4.85 12.70 -5.92
CA LEU A 126 3.48 12.83 -6.42
C LEU A 126 3.25 14.14 -7.19
N ARG A 127 3.77 15.27 -6.68
CA ARG A 127 3.69 16.57 -7.37
C ARG A 127 4.53 16.56 -8.64
N PHE A 128 5.69 15.94 -8.61
CA PHE A 128 6.52 15.73 -9.80
C PHE A 128 5.76 14.95 -10.89
N SER A 129 5.11 13.82 -10.57
CA SER A 129 4.33 13.07 -11.55
C SER A 129 3.16 13.86 -12.12
N GLU A 130 2.42 14.60 -11.29
CA GLU A 130 1.32 15.45 -11.76
C GLU A 130 1.81 16.55 -12.73
N CYS A 131 2.96 17.16 -12.42
CA CYS A 131 3.60 18.14 -13.31
C CYS A 131 3.95 17.51 -14.66
N VAL A 132 4.63 16.36 -14.67
CA VAL A 132 5.06 15.68 -15.90
C VAL A 132 3.85 15.31 -16.76
N ILE A 133 2.81 14.74 -16.15
CA ILE A 133 1.58 14.35 -16.83
C ILE A 133 0.88 15.57 -17.44
N GLY A 134 0.68 16.62 -16.63
CA GLY A 134 0.00 17.85 -17.08
C GLY A 134 0.74 18.55 -18.23
N LEU A 135 2.07 18.71 -18.12
CA LEU A 135 2.86 19.35 -19.18
C LEU A 135 2.92 18.49 -20.46
N SER A 136 2.97 17.16 -20.33
CA SER A 136 3.01 16.26 -21.50
C SER A 136 1.67 16.15 -22.23
N GLN A 137 0.55 16.50 -21.57
CA GLN A 137 -0.79 16.42 -22.15
C GLN A 137 -1.24 17.74 -22.79
N GLU A 138 -0.95 18.87 -22.15
CA GLU A 138 -1.49 20.18 -22.55
C GLU A 138 -0.51 21.02 -23.37
N ILE A 139 0.79 20.72 -23.29
CA ILE A 139 1.85 21.44 -24.01
C ILE A 139 2.51 20.46 -24.97
N ASP A 140 2.96 20.95 -26.14
CA ASP A 140 3.75 20.17 -27.10
C ASP A 140 5.19 19.93 -26.58
N PHE A 141 5.28 19.32 -25.41
CA PHE A 141 6.52 18.89 -24.78
C PHE A 141 6.68 17.38 -25.01
N SER A 142 7.90 16.99 -25.40
CA SER A 142 8.31 15.60 -25.27
C SER A 142 8.32 15.17 -23.79
N SER A 143 8.17 13.86 -23.55
CA SER A 143 8.27 13.29 -22.19
C SER A 143 9.55 13.74 -21.47
N THR A 144 10.69 13.75 -22.16
CA THR A 144 11.97 14.24 -21.63
C THR A 144 11.92 15.71 -21.23
N GLN A 145 11.33 16.58 -22.06
CA GLN A 145 11.22 18.01 -21.74
C GLN A 145 10.33 18.25 -20.53
N ALA A 146 9.20 17.55 -20.43
CA ALA A 146 8.32 17.64 -19.26
C ALA A 146 9.05 17.17 -17.99
N ILE A 147 9.73 16.02 -18.04
CA ILE A 147 10.51 15.47 -16.92
C ILE A 147 11.59 16.45 -16.44
N GLU A 148 12.41 16.99 -17.34
CA GLU A 148 13.51 17.88 -16.96
C GLU A 148 13.00 19.25 -16.49
N THR A 149 11.89 19.75 -17.04
CA THR A 149 11.25 20.99 -16.58
C THR A 149 10.72 20.84 -15.16
N CYS A 150 10.04 19.73 -14.87
CA CYS A 150 9.39 19.51 -13.58
C CYS A 150 10.39 19.26 -12.45
N ILE A 151 11.47 18.50 -12.69
CA ILE A 151 12.45 18.25 -11.62
C ILE A 151 13.22 19.52 -11.24
N THR A 152 13.55 20.37 -12.22
CA THR A 152 14.26 21.63 -11.98
C THR A 152 13.43 22.61 -11.12
N ALA A 153 12.10 22.48 -11.14
CA ALA A 153 11.23 23.31 -10.32
C ALA A 153 11.23 22.93 -8.83
N GLU A 154 11.81 21.77 -8.46
CA GLU A 154 11.90 21.28 -7.09
C GLU A 154 13.26 21.53 -6.42
N ASP A 155 14.29 21.89 -7.20
CA ASP A 155 15.64 22.23 -6.73
C ASP A 155 15.71 23.68 -6.18
#